data_AF-E5RHX2-F1
#
_entry.id   AF-E5RHX2-F1
#
_cell.length_a   1.000
_cell.length_b   1.000
_cell.length_c   1.000
_cell.angle_alpha   90.00
_cell.angle_beta   90.00
_cell.angle_gamma   90.00
#
_symmetry.space_group_name_H-M   'P 1'
#
loop_
_entity.id
_entity.type
_entity.pdbx_description
1 polymer ?
#
loop_
_entity_poly.entity_id
_entity_poly.type
_entity_poly.pdbx_seq_one_letter_code
_entity_poly.pdbx_strand_id
1 'polypeptide(L)'
;MQRDHTMDYKESCPSVSIPSSDEHREKKKRFTVYKVLVSVGRSEWFVFRRYAEFDKLYNTLKKQFPAMALKIPAKRIFGDNFDPDFIKQRRAGLNEFIQNLVRYPELYNHPDVRAFLQMDSPKHQSDPSEDEDERSSQKVLLAKRKLDG
;
A
#
# COMPACT_ATOMS: atom_id res chain seq x y z
N MET A 1 -27.33 -24.07 -24.82
CA MET A 1 -26.03 -23.35 -24.87
C MET A 1 -26.16 -22.08 -24.04
N GLN A 2 -25.90 -22.17 -22.73
CA GLN A 2 -25.74 -20.99 -21.90
C GLN A 2 -24.49 -20.26 -22.38
N ARG A 3 -24.61 -18.97 -22.70
CA ARG A 3 -23.43 -18.12 -22.93
C ARG A 3 -22.78 -17.91 -21.57
N ASP A 4 -21.57 -18.41 -21.40
CA ASP A 4 -20.70 -17.99 -20.30
C ASP A 4 -20.52 -16.48 -20.40
N HIS A 5 -21.15 -15.75 -19.47
CA HIS A 5 -20.78 -14.38 -19.17
C HIS A 5 -19.54 -14.46 -18.26
N THR A 6 -18.39 -14.72 -18.86
CA THR A 6 -17.13 -14.27 -18.28
C THR A 6 -17.26 -12.75 -18.16
N MET A 7 -17.56 -12.26 -16.95
CA MET A 7 -17.41 -10.85 -16.66
C MET A 7 -15.98 -10.49 -16.99
N ASP A 8 -15.80 -9.67 -18.02
CA ASP A 8 -14.61 -8.84 -18.19
C ASP A 8 -14.55 -7.90 -16.98
N TYR A 9 -14.06 -8.41 -15.86
CA TYR A 9 -13.62 -7.58 -14.76
C TYR A 9 -12.41 -6.86 -15.33
N LYS A 10 -12.63 -5.68 -15.93
CA LYS A 10 -11.55 -4.78 -16.31
C LYS A 10 -10.78 -4.52 -15.02
N GLU A 11 -9.66 -5.22 -14.84
CA GLU A 11 -8.72 -4.97 -13.77
C GLU A 11 -8.41 -3.47 -13.84
N SER A 12 -8.91 -2.74 -12.85
CA SER A 12 -8.75 -1.31 -12.83
C SER A 12 -7.26 -1.03 -12.62
N CYS A 13 -6.65 -0.27 -13.53
CA CYS A 13 -5.25 0.11 -13.41
C CYS A 13 -5.02 0.74 -12.03
N PRO A 14 -4.10 0.22 -11.21
CA PRO A 14 -3.84 0.77 -9.89
C PRO A 14 -3.31 2.20 -9.99
N SER A 15 -3.67 3.05 -9.02
CA SER A 15 -3.02 4.34 -8.80
C SER A 15 -2.41 4.37 -7.40
N VAL A 16 -1.30 5.11 -7.26
CA VAL A 16 -0.54 5.16 -6.01
C VAL A 16 0.00 6.55 -5.71
N SER A 17 0.11 6.88 -4.42
CA SER A 17 0.83 8.05 -3.95
C SER A 17 1.48 7.83 -2.58
N ILE A 18 2.50 8.63 -2.25
CA ILE A 18 3.13 8.64 -0.92
C ILE A 18 2.92 10.02 -0.26
N PRO A 19 1.73 10.27 0.35
CA PRO A 19 1.39 11.57 0.91
C PRO A 19 2.28 11.97 2.09
N SER A 20 2.70 11.02 2.94
CA SER A 20 3.43 11.32 4.17
C SER A 20 4.43 10.23 4.55
N SER A 21 5.20 10.53 5.58
CA SER A 21 6.11 9.59 6.23
C SER A 21 6.21 9.91 7.71
N ASP A 22 6.39 8.90 8.53
CA ASP A 22 6.43 9.02 9.98
C ASP A 22 7.72 8.39 10.53
N GLU A 23 8.37 9.08 11.46
CA GLU A 23 9.48 8.51 12.23
C GLU A 23 8.91 7.57 13.30
N HIS A 24 9.37 6.32 13.29
CA HIS A 24 9.08 5.34 14.30
C HIS A 24 10.33 5.00 15.11
N ARG A 25 10.10 4.64 16.36
CA ARG A 25 11.14 4.21 17.28
C ARG A 25 10.77 2.88 17.89
N GLU A 26 11.63 1.89 17.70
CA GLU A 26 11.51 0.58 18.34
C GLU A 26 12.78 0.32 19.14
N LYS A 27 12.62 0.14 20.46
CA LYS A 27 13.74 0.07 21.41
C LYS A 27 14.65 1.31 21.24
N LYS A 28 15.93 1.10 20.88
CA LYS A 28 16.92 2.16 20.63
C LYS A 28 17.11 2.49 19.14
N LYS A 29 16.31 1.91 18.23
CA LYS A 29 16.45 2.11 16.79
C LYS A 29 15.34 3.01 16.26
N ARG A 30 15.74 4.01 15.47
CA ARG A 30 14.82 4.88 14.71
C ARG A 30 14.72 4.40 13.27
N PHE A 31 13.57 4.60 12.64
CA PHE A 31 13.39 4.37 11.21
C PHE A 31 12.21 5.18 10.66
N THR A 32 12.31 5.58 9.40
CA THR A 32 11.23 6.25 8.68
C THR A 32 10.33 5.22 7.98
N VAL A 33 9.02 5.37 8.14
CA VAL A 33 8.00 4.59 7.44
C VAL A 33 7.25 5.51 6.49
N TYR A 34 7.08 5.08 5.24
CA TYR A 34 6.34 5.80 4.22
C TYR A 34 4.90 5.27 4.18
N LYS A 35 3.94 6.19 4.21
CA LYS A 35 2.51 5.89 4.08
C LYS A 35 2.16 5.93 2.60
N VAL A 36 1.89 4.78 2.01
CA VAL A 36 1.53 4.63 0.59
C VAL A 36 0.03 4.48 0.48
N LEU A 37 -0.63 5.36 -0.25
CA LEU A 37 -2.02 5.24 -0.66
C LEU A 37 -2.08 4.42 -1.94
N VAL A 38 -2.89 3.36 -1.94
CA VAL A 38 -3.10 2.47 -3.10
C VAL A 38 -4.58 2.48 -3.41
N SER A 39 -4.94 2.78 -4.66
CA SER A 39 -6.32 2.81 -5.13
C SER A 39 -6.47 1.86 -6.32
N VAL A 40 -7.42 0.94 -6.25
CA VAL A 40 -7.74 -0.04 -7.31
C VAL A 40 -9.24 -0.06 -7.51
N GLY A 41 -9.69 0.44 -8.66
CA GLY A 41 -11.12 0.58 -8.94
C GLY A 41 -11.77 1.57 -7.96
N ARG A 42 -12.66 1.06 -7.10
CA ARG A 42 -13.37 1.86 -6.08
C ARG A 42 -12.80 1.69 -4.67
N SER A 43 -11.82 0.80 -4.50
CA SER A 43 -11.22 0.52 -3.20
C SER A 43 -9.92 1.30 -3.04
N GLU A 44 -9.68 1.76 -1.82
CA GLU A 44 -8.46 2.48 -1.45
C GLU A 44 -8.00 2.06 -0.06
N TRP A 45 -6.70 1.84 0.11
CA TRP A 45 -6.11 1.47 1.39
C TRP A 45 -4.70 2.05 1.56
N PHE A 46 -4.22 2.02 2.81
CA PHE A 46 -2.85 2.40 3.13
C PHE A 46 -1.96 1.18 3.30
N VAL A 47 -0.76 1.27 2.75
CA VAL A 47 0.35 0.36 3.02
C VAL A 47 1.50 1.14 3.64
N PHE A 48 2.18 0.54 4.61
CA PHE A 48 3.28 1.15 5.34
C PHE A 48 4.57 0.44 5.00
N ARG A 49 5.52 1.15 4.38
CA ARG A 49 6.77 0.56 3.87
C ARG A 49 7.97 1.39 4.26
N ARG A 50 9.05 0.73 4.66
CA ARG A 50 10.36 1.38 4.88
C ARG A 50 11.15 1.40 3.58
N TYR A 51 12.10 2.33 3.46
CA TYR A 51 12.97 2.44 2.28
C TYR A 51 13.61 1.09 1.87
N ALA A 52 14.05 0.28 2.83
CA ALA A 52 14.67 -1.02 2.56
C ALA A 52 13.74 -2.00 1.84
N GLU A 53 12.42 -1.89 2.03
CA GLU A 53 11.44 -2.72 1.34
C GLU A 53 11.27 -2.28 -0.12
N PHE A 54 11.28 -0.96 -0.40
CA PHE A 54 11.31 -0.44 -1.76
C PHE A 54 12.60 -0.86 -2.48
N ASP A 55 13.75 -0.75 -1.80
CA ASP A 55 15.05 -1.14 -2.35
C ASP A 55 15.09 -2.66 -2.66
N LYS A 56 14.52 -3.50 -1.81
CA LYS A 56 14.38 -4.94 -2.09
C LYS A 56 13.57 -5.17 -3.37
N LEU A 57 12.39 -4.56 -3.49
CA LEU A 57 11.53 -4.68 -4.68
C LEU A 57 12.26 -4.18 -5.93
N TYR A 58 12.88 -3.00 -5.86
CA TYR A 58 13.67 -2.42 -6.94
C TYR A 58 14.76 -3.38 -7.44
N ASN A 59 15.55 -3.95 -6.53
CA ASN A 59 16.63 -4.86 -6.91
C ASN A 59 16.13 -6.16 -7.53
N THR A 60 14.96 -6.65 -7.13
CA THR A 60 14.32 -7.80 -7.80
C THR A 60 13.88 -7.43 -9.21
N LEU A 61 13.11 -6.35 -9.38
CA LEU A 61 12.58 -5.95 -10.67
C LEU A 61 13.68 -5.52 -11.65
N LYS A 62 14.72 -4.84 -11.18
CA LYS A 62 15.85 -4.42 -12.03
C LYS A 62 16.54 -5.61 -12.71
N LYS A 63 16.66 -6.75 -12.01
CA LYS A 63 17.27 -7.97 -12.56
C LYS A 63 16.38 -8.61 -13.63
N GLN A 64 15.06 -8.57 -13.43
CA GLN A 64 14.09 -9.20 -14.33
C GLN A 64 13.75 -8.32 -15.54
N PHE A 65 13.76 -6.99 -15.35
CA PHE A 65 13.36 -6.00 -16.36
C PHE A 65 14.46 -4.94 -16.58
N PRO A 66 15.67 -5.33 -17.04
CA PRO A 66 16.80 -4.40 -17.18
C PRO A 66 16.52 -3.27 -18.19
N ALA A 67 15.72 -3.53 -19.22
CA ALA A 67 15.39 -2.57 -20.28
C ALA A 67 14.54 -1.39 -19.80
N MET A 68 13.80 -1.53 -18.68
CA MET A 68 12.95 -0.45 -18.16
C MET A 68 13.71 0.64 -17.41
N ALA A 69 15.02 0.46 -17.19
CA ALA A 69 15.89 1.47 -16.57
C ALA A 69 15.31 2.08 -15.29
N LEU A 70 14.68 1.24 -14.45
CA LEU A 70 14.04 1.67 -13.20
C LEU A 70 15.04 2.46 -12.33
N LYS A 71 14.52 3.46 -11.62
CA LYS A 71 15.29 4.32 -10.71
C LYS A 71 14.64 4.33 -9.32
N ILE A 72 15.48 4.41 -8.29
CA ILE A 72 15.06 4.60 -6.91
C ILE A 72 16.01 5.63 -6.27
N PRO A 73 15.56 6.49 -5.34
CA PRO A 73 16.45 7.39 -4.61
C PRO A 73 17.57 6.65 -3.91
N ALA A 74 18.74 7.30 -3.83
CA ALA A 74 19.96 6.70 -3.32
C ALA A 74 19.86 6.28 -1.83
N LYS A 75 20.65 5.26 -1.50
CA LYS A 75 21.00 4.96 -0.11
C LYS A 75 21.87 6.10 0.39
N ARG A 76 21.49 6.69 1.53
CA ARG A 76 22.33 7.70 2.16
C ARG A 76 23.34 7.01 3.06
N ILE A 77 24.59 7.04 2.60
CA ILE A 77 25.76 6.45 3.26
C ILE A 77 26.58 7.48 4.07
N PHE A 78 26.33 8.77 3.85
CA PHE A 78 26.93 9.88 4.60
C PHE A 78 25.85 10.91 4.97
N GLY A 79 25.90 11.49 6.17
CA GLY A 79 24.92 12.46 6.69
C GLY A 79 23.78 11.84 7.51
N ASP A 80 22.96 12.69 8.13
CA ASP A 80 21.90 12.27 9.06
C ASP A 80 20.65 11.78 8.31
N ASN A 81 20.43 10.46 8.26
CA ASN A 81 19.25 9.83 7.64
C ASN A 81 17.87 10.35 8.07
N PHE A 82 17.77 11.12 9.16
CA PHE A 82 16.53 11.68 9.70
C PHE A 82 16.31 13.16 9.37
N ASP A 83 17.19 13.78 8.59
CA ASP A 83 16.99 15.13 8.05
C ASP A 83 15.64 15.22 7.29
N PRO A 84 14.75 16.18 7.65
CA PRO A 84 13.45 16.34 7.02
C PRO A 84 13.50 16.61 5.51
N ASP A 85 14.45 17.40 5.01
CA ASP A 85 14.55 17.74 3.59
C ASP A 85 14.95 16.52 2.77
N PHE A 86 15.85 15.72 3.32
CA PHE A 86 16.19 14.45 2.71
C PHE A 86 15.05 13.45 2.74
N ILE A 87 14.32 13.33 3.85
CA ILE A 87 13.16 12.43 3.92
C ILE A 87 12.13 12.85 2.88
N LYS A 88 11.89 14.16 2.71
CA LYS A 88 11.00 14.72 1.70
C LYS A 88 11.47 14.40 0.27
N GLN A 89 12.75 14.61 -0.04
CA GLN A 89 13.31 14.29 -1.35
C GLN A 89 13.25 12.78 -1.66
N ARG A 90 13.62 11.94 -0.68
CA ARG A 90 13.52 10.49 -0.79
C ARG A 90 12.07 10.06 -1.00
N ARG A 91 11.11 10.64 -0.27
CA ARG A 91 9.68 10.35 -0.46
C ARG A 91 9.23 10.66 -1.88
N ALA A 92 9.63 11.79 -2.44
CA ALA A 92 9.32 12.15 -3.82
C ALA A 92 9.88 11.12 -4.82
N GLY A 93 11.15 10.75 -4.69
CA GLY A 93 11.76 9.72 -5.57
C GLY A 93 11.14 8.32 -5.40
N LEU A 94 10.73 7.95 -4.18
CA LEU A 94 9.99 6.70 -3.95
C LEU A 94 8.60 6.75 -4.58
N ASN A 95 7.92 7.90 -4.53
CA ASN A 95 6.63 8.11 -5.17
C ASN A 95 6.72 7.95 -6.69
N GLU A 96 7.69 8.60 -7.32
CA GLU A 96 7.96 8.45 -8.76
C GLU A 96 8.25 6.99 -9.13
N PHE A 97 9.04 6.29 -8.31
CA PHE A 97 9.36 4.88 -8.53
C PHE A 97 8.08 4.02 -8.60
N ILE A 98 7.21 4.08 -7.58
CA ILE A 98 6.00 3.25 -7.55
C ILE A 98 4.94 3.70 -8.56
N GLN A 99 4.84 5.01 -8.85
CA GLN A 99 3.99 5.51 -9.94
C GLN A 99 4.44 4.95 -11.28
N ASN A 100 5.75 4.82 -11.52
CA ASN A 100 6.24 4.19 -12.73
C ASN A 100 5.93 2.69 -12.78
N LEU A 101 5.96 1.97 -11.64
CA LEU A 101 5.60 0.55 -11.60
C LEU A 101 4.15 0.31 -12.04
N VAL A 102 3.21 1.12 -11.55
CA VAL A 102 1.78 0.92 -11.84
C VAL A 102 1.35 1.35 -13.24
N ARG A 103 2.25 1.94 -14.04
CA ARG A 103 1.97 2.30 -15.44
C ARG A 103 1.98 1.12 -16.41
N TYR A 104 2.62 0.01 -16.03
CA TYR A 104 2.88 -1.12 -16.92
C TYR A 104 2.18 -2.37 -16.38
N PRO A 105 1.27 -3.00 -17.14
CA PRO A 105 0.58 -4.22 -16.73
C PRO A 105 1.50 -5.35 -16.30
N GLU A 106 2.61 -5.54 -16.99
CA GLU A 106 3.62 -6.56 -16.65
C GLU A 106 4.25 -6.33 -15.26
N LEU A 107 4.25 -5.08 -14.76
CA LEU A 107 4.77 -4.75 -13.44
C LEU A 107 3.70 -4.80 -12.38
N TYR A 108 2.53 -4.17 -12.57
CA TYR A 108 1.51 -4.21 -11.52
C TYR A 108 0.87 -5.59 -11.36
N ASN A 109 0.94 -6.47 -12.38
CA ASN A 109 0.57 -7.87 -12.24
C ASN A 109 1.72 -8.76 -11.76
N HIS A 110 2.94 -8.23 -11.61
CA HIS A 110 4.05 -8.98 -11.04
C HIS A 110 3.79 -9.30 -9.55
N PRO A 111 4.00 -10.56 -9.11
CA PRO A 111 3.64 -11.00 -7.76
C PRO A 111 4.29 -10.17 -6.65
N ASP A 112 5.57 -9.79 -6.81
CA ASP A 112 6.25 -8.96 -5.81
C ASP A 112 5.67 -7.54 -5.71
N VAL A 113 5.14 -6.98 -6.81
CA VAL A 113 4.53 -5.64 -6.81
C VAL A 113 3.15 -5.72 -6.16
N ARG A 114 2.33 -6.71 -6.53
CA ARG A 114 1.03 -6.96 -5.91
C ARG A 114 1.15 -7.19 -4.41
N ALA A 115 2.13 -7.98 -3.98
CA ALA A 115 2.42 -8.22 -2.56
C ALA A 115 2.93 -6.96 -1.85
N PHE A 116 3.80 -6.17 -2.51
CA PHE A 116 4.30 -4.91 -1.96
C PHE A 116 3.16 -3.91 -1.72
N LEU A 117 2.24 -3.77 -2.67
CA LEU A 117 1.07 -2.89 -2.62
C LEU A 117 -0.15 -3.52 -1.93
N GLN A 118 -0.06 -4.79 -1.51
CA GLN A 118 -1.15 -5.56 -0.88
C GLN A 118 -2.44 -5.65 -1.71
N MET A 119 -2.32 -5.73 -3.04
CA MET A 119 -3.47 -5.73 -3.96
C MET A 119 -4.38 -6.97 -3.82
N ASP A 120 -3.84 -8.07 -3.31
CA ASP A 120 -4.57 -9.34 -3.13
C ASP A 120 -4.99 -9.59 -1.67
N SER A 121 -4.87 -8.59 -0.80
CA SER A 121 -5.24 -8.74 0.61
C SER A 121 -6.77 -8.86 0.75
N PRO A 122 -7.30 -9.92 1.39
CA PRO A 122 -8.74 -10.09 1.61
C PRO A 122 -9.38 -8.92 2.37
N LYS A 123 -8.61 -8.23 3.22
CA LYS A 123 -9.07 -7.08 4.01
C LYS A 123 -9.49 -5.87 3.17
N HIS A 124 -9.06 -5.81 1.92
CA HIS A 124 -9.33 -4.69 1.01
C HIS A 124 -10.39 -5.04 -0.05
N GLN A 125 -10.94 -6.26 0.02
CA GLN A 125 -11.97 -6.79 -0.88
C GLN A 125 -13.38 -6.75 -0.25
N SER A 126 -13.49 -6.31 1.00
CA SER A 126 -14.78 -6.20 1.69
C SER A 126 -15.56 -4.99 1.16
N ASP A 127 -16.78 -5.24 0.68
CA ASP A 127 -17.77 -4.19 0.43
C ASP A 127 -18.16 -3.55 1.77
N PRO A 128 -18.07 -2.21 1.93
CA PRO A 128 -18.51 -1.52 3.15
C PRO A 128 -19.99 -1.72 3.52
N SER A 129 -20.78 -2.43 2.70
CA SER A 129 -22.20 -2.68 2.95
C SER A 129 -22.52 -3.64 4.11
N GLU A 130 -21.54 -4.30 4.75
CA GLU A 130 -21.82 -5.34 5.76
C GLU A 130 -21.55 -4.94 7.23
N ASP A 131 -21.03 -3.73 7.51
CA ASP A 131 -20.54 -3.38 8.87
C ASP A 131 -21.52 -2.56 9.76
N GLU A 132 -22.76 -2.30 9.35
CA GLU A 132 -23.70 -1.48 10.15
C GLU A 132 -24.49 -2.25 11.23
N ASP A 133 -24.47 -3.59 11.25
CA ASP A 133 -25.37 -4.38 12.12
C ASP A 133 -24.79 -4.77 13.51
N GLU A 134 -23.46 -4.78 13.70
CA GLU A 134 -22.88 -5.24 14.98
C GLU A 134 -22.88 -4.18 16.10
N ARG A 135 -22.79 -2.89 15.75
CA ARG A 135 -22.74 -1.82 16.75
C ARG A 135 -24.10 -1.55 17.41
N SER A 136 -25.20 -1.84 16.70
CA SER A 136 -26.56 -1.69 17.21
C SER A 136 -26.89 -2.78 18.24
N SER A 137 -26.48 -4.02 17.96
CA SER A 137 -26.74 -5.18 18.82
C SER A 137 -26.10 -5.07 20.20
N GLN A 138 -24.86 -4.56 20.28
CA GLN A 138 -24.17 -4.38 21.56
C GLN A 138 -24.78 -3.26 22.43
N LYS A 139 -25.28 -2.17 21.82
CA LYS A 139 -25.97 -1.10 22.55
C LYS A 139 -27.31 -1.57 23.11
N VAL A 140 -28.07 -2.37 22.36
CA VAL A 140 -29.36 -2.92 22.81
C VAL A 140 -29.17 -3.92 23.96
N LEU A 141 -28.15 -4.78 23.89
CA LEU A 141 -27.80 -5.73 24.96
C LEU A 141 -27.26 -5.06 26.23
N LEU A 142 -26.59 -3.92 26.10
CA LEU A 142 -26.11 -3.15 27.25
C LEU A 142 -27.24 -2.33 27.90
N ALA A 143 -28.19 -1.83 27.10
CA ALA A 143 -29.37 -1.12 27.60
C ALA A 143 -30.34 -2.06 28.33
N LYS A 144 -30.60 -3.27 27.80
CA LYS A 144 -31.46 -4.27 28.45
C LYS A 144 -30.95 -4.69 29.83
N ARG A 145 -29.62 -4.87 29.98
CA ARG A 145 -29.00 -5.24 31.26
C ARG A 145 -29.11 -4.17 32.36
N LYS A 146 -29.47 -2.93 32.02
CA LYS A 146 -29.54 -1.82 32.95
C LYS A 146 -30.96 -1.48 33.42
N LEU A 147 -31.97 -2.16 32.86
CA LEU A 147 -33.38 -2.03 33.22
C LEU A 147 -33.87 -3.15 34.15
N ASP A 148 -33.19 -4.30 34.14
CA ASP A 148 -33.56 -5.48 34.94
C ASP A 148 -32.72 -5.65 36.24
N GLY A 149 -32.04 -4.59 36.69
CA GLY A 149 -31.15 -4.61 37.86
C GLY A 149 -31.38 -3.45 38.81
#